data_AF-A0A7G9R3J9-F1
#
_entry.id   AF-A0A7G9R3J9-F1
#
_cell.length_a   1.000
_cell.length_b   1.000
_cell.length_c   1.000
_cell.angle_alpha   90.00
_cell.angle_beta   90.00
_cell.angle_gamma   90.00
#
_symmetry.space_group_name_H-M   'P 1'
#
loop_
_entity.id
_entity.type
_entity.pdbx_description
1 polymer ?
#
loop_
_entity_poly.entity_id
_entity_poly.type
_entity_poly.pdbx_seq_one_letter_code
_entity_poly.pdbx_strand_id
1 'polypeptide(L)' 'MSTATKAVMSLQDVAAQTPWSVDTIRRAVRATDPDSFPPPLKAKRGPKGSYVIREQDFREWIDGLPDA' A
#
# COMPACT_ATOMS: atom_id res chain seq x y z
N MET A 1 -15.71 22.78 -7.80
CA MET A 1 -15.78 21.49 -7.09
C MET A 1 -15.04 20.46 -7.93
N SER A 2 -13.78 20.17 -7.61
CA SER A 2 -13.02 19.16 -8.34
C SER A 2 -13.35 17.80 -7.75
N THR A 3 -14.01 16.94 -8.54
CA THR A 3 -14.17 15.52 -8.23
C THR A 3 -12.78 14.90 -8.20
N ALA A 4 -12.18 14.82 -7.01
CA ALA A 4 -10.95 14.08 -6.82
C ALA A 4 -11.25 12.62 -7.13
N THR A 5 -10.90 12.17 -8.33
CA THR A 5 -10.80 10.75 -8.65
C THR A 5 -9.84 10.15 -7.63
N LYS A 6 -10.37 9.46 -6.61
CA LYS A 6 -9.52 8.72 -5.65
C LYS A 6 -8.72 7.72 -6.46
N ALA A 7 -7.46 8.04 -6.77
CA ALA A 7 -6.61 7.12 -7.50
C ALA A 7 -6.43 5.86 -6.65
N VAL A 8 -6.58 4.72 -7.31
CA VAL A 8 -6.42 3.39 -6.73
C VAL A 8 -5.24 2.73 -7.41
N MET A 9 -4.43 2.05 -6.62
CA MET A 9 -3.17 1.45 -7.02
C MET A 9 -3.19 -0.06 -6.77
N SER A 10 -2.56 -0.79 -7.67
CA SER A 10 -2.24 -2.21 -7.50
C SER A 10 -0.98 -2.37 -6.65
N LEU A 11 -0.67 -3.62 -6.27
CA LEU A 11 0.61 -3.94 -5.62
C LEU A 11 1.80 -3.60 -6.52
N GLN A 12 1.64 -3.75 -7.84
CA GLN A 12 2.66 -3.43 -8.83
C GLN A 12 2.94 -1.94 -8.90
N ASP A 13 1.90 -1.11 -8.88
CA ASP A 13 2.04 0.36 -8.91
C ASP A 13 2.76 0.87 -7.66
N VAL A 14 2.48 0.25 -6.50
CA VAL A 14 3.15 0.57 -5.23
C VAL A 14 4.61 0.11 -5.21
N ALA A 15 4.88 -1.11 -5.70
CA ALA A 15 6.25 -1.61 -5.81
C ALA A 15 7.09 -0.77 -6.78
N ALA A 16 6.51 -0.24 -7.86
CA ALA A 16 7.20 0.65 -8.79
C ALA A 16 7.61 2.00 -8.19
N GLN A 17 6.98 2.42 -7.09
CA GLN A 17 7.23 3.69 -6.41
C GLN A 17 8.07 3.54 -5.14
N THR A 18 8.48 2.33 -4.80
CA THR A 18 9.26 2.02 -3.59
C THR A 18 10.46 1.14 -3.94
N PRO A 19 11.49 1.05 -3.08
CA PRO A 19 12.58 0.10 -3.28
C PRO A 19 12.18 -1.36 -3.00
N TRP A 20 10.90 -1.64 -2.73
CA TRP A 20 10.44 -2.95 -2.28
C TRP A 20 9.80 -3.79 -3.37
N SER A 21 9.98 -5.11 -3.27
CA SER A 21 9.34 -6.06 -4.18
C SER A 21 7.84 -6.15 -3.94
N VAL A 22 7.09 -6.58 -4.96
CA VAL A 22 5.64 -6.85 -4.86
C VAL A 22 5.31 -7.82 -3.72
N ASP A 23 6.19 -8.80 -3.45
CA ASP A 23 6.01 -9.75 -2.34
C ASP A 23 6.17 -9.08 -0.98
N THR A 24 7.10 -8.14 -0.85
CA THR A 24 7.25 -7.33 0.36
C THR A 24 6.01 -6.46 0.58
N ILE A 25 5.51 -5.79 -0.46
CA ILE A 25 4.26 -5.00 -0.38
C ILE A 25 3.07 -5.92 -0.01
N ARG A 26 2.99 -7.11 -0.59
CA ARG A 26 1.95 -8.10 -0.27
C ARG A 26 2.01 -8.54 1.20
N ARG A 27 3.22 -8.68 1.77
CA ARG A 27 3.38 -8.97 3.21
C ARG A 27 2.88 -7.80 4.05
N ALA A 28 3.25 -6.57 3.73
CA ALA A 28 2.76 -5.37 4.41
C ALA A 28 1.22 -5.29 4.39
N VAL A 29 0.59 -5.60 3.26
CA VAL A 29 -0.88 -5.63 3.13
C VAL A 29 -1.54 -6.73 3.96
N ARG A 30 -0.82 -7.82 4.25
CA ARG A 30 -1.31 -8.95 5.06
C ARG A 30 -0.93 -8.84 6.52
N ALA A 31 -0.03 -7.92 6.87
CA ALA A 31 0.41 -7.72 8.23
C ALA A 31 -0.75 -7.16 9.08
N THR A 32 -0.88 -7.70 10.28
CA THR A 32 -1.85 -7.24 11.29
C THR A 32 -1.16 -6.62 12.49
N ASP A 33 0.14 -6.86 12.63
CA ASP A 33 0.97 -6.34 13.70
C ASP A 33 1.50 -4.95 13.31
N PRO A 34 1.15 -3.87 14.04
CA PRO A 34 1.62 -2.53 13.74
C PRO A 34 3.14 -2.38 13.82
N ASP A 35 3.83 -3.24 14.58
CA ASP A 35 5.28 -3.18 14.78
C ASP A 35 6.06 -4.07 13.77
N SER A 36 5.35 -4.72 12.85
CA SER A 36 6.00 -5.50 11.79
C SER A 36 6.71 -4.62 10.76
N PHE A 37 7.74 -5.17 10.10
CA PHE A 37 8.45 -4.48 9.02
C PHE A 37 8.27 -5.20 7.67
N PRO A 38 7.78 -4.51 6.62
CA PRO A 38 7.23 -3.15 6.67
C PRO A 38 5.94 -3.07 7.51
N PRO A 39 5.56 -1.87 8.00
CA PRO A 39 4.33 -1.72 8.76
C PRO A 39 3.10 -2.11 7.93
N PRO A 40 1.95 -2.40 8.56
CA PRO A 40 0.74 -2.75 7.84
C PRO A 40 0.30 -1.70 6.83
N LEU A 41 0.12 -2.13 5.57
CA LEU A 41 -0.39 -1.27 4.49
C LEU A 41 -1.88 -1.52 4.30
N LYS A 42 -2.70 -0.48 4.48
CA LYS A 42 -4.15 -0.57 4.27
C LYS A 42 -4.45 -0.84 2.79
N ALA A 43 -5.16 -1.93 2.54
CA ALA A 43 -5.68 -2.28 1.22
C ALA A 43 -7.08 -2.90 1.33
N LYS A 44 -7.83 -2.84 0.23
CA LYS A 44 -9.08 -3.58 0.06
C LYS A 44 -8.86 -4.75 -0.91
N ARG A 45 -9.56 -5.86 -0.68
CA ARG A 45 -9.62 -6.93 -1.68
C ARG A 45 -10.46 -6.46 -2.87
N GLY A 46 -9.86 -6.53 -4.05
CA GLY A 46 -10.52 -6.31 -5.33
C GLY A 46 -11.08 -7.62 -5.92
N PRO A 47 -11.64 -7.54 -7.13
CA PRO A 47 -12.11 -8.69 -7.86
C PRO A 47 -11.00 -9.74 -8.04
N LYS A 48 -11.38 -11.03 -8.03
CA LYS A 48 -10.45 -12.15 -8.25
C LYS A 48 -9.31 -12.25 -7.22
N GLY A 49 -9.49 -11.69 -6.03
CA GLY A 49 -8.50 -11.76 -4.94
C GLY A 49 -7.30 -10.81 -5.12
N SER A 50 -7.40 -9.84 -6.02
CA SER A 50 -6.45 -8.73 -6.12
C SER A 50 -6.50 -7.82 -4.89
N TYR A 51 -5.48 -6.98 -4.70
CA TYR A 51 -5.49 -5.93 -3.71
C TYR A 51 -5.55 -4.57 -4.39
N VAL A 52 -6.30 -3.67 -3.79
CA VAL A 52 -6.49 -2.29 -4.23
C VAL A 52 -6.12 -1.38 -3.06
N ILE A 53 -5.12 -0.53 -3.28
CA ILE A 53 -4.59 0.40 -2.30
C ILE A 53 -5.02 1.80 -2.72
N ARG A 54 -5.53 2.60 -1.78
CA ARG A 54 -5.84 4.00 -2.10
C ARG A 54 -4.55 4.79 -2.10
N GLU A 55 -4.44 5.76 -2.99
CA GLU A 55 -3.28 6.65 -3.03
C GLU A 55 -3.01 7.32 -1.69
N GLN A 56 -4.05 7.79 -1.00
CA GLN A 56 -3.92 8.37 0.33
C GLN A 56 -3.33 7.39 1.35
N ASP A 57 -3.85 6.16 1.41
CA ASP A 57 -3.39 5.14 2.37
C ASP A 57 -1.91 4.78 2.11
N PHE A 58 -1.49 4.78 0.84
CA PHE A 58 -0.09 4.56 0.46
C PHE A 58 0.83 5.73 0.86
N ARG A 59 0.40 6.98 0.64
CA ARG A 59 1.18 8.15 1.06
C ARG A 59 1.37 8.18 2.58
N GLU A 60 0.28 8.01 3.32
CA GLU A 60 0.33 7.90 4.79
C GLU A 60 1.25 6.76 5.25
N TRP A 61 1.26 5.64 4.53
CA TRP A 61 2.12 4.51 4.83
C TRP A 61 3.60 4.81 4.55
N ILE A 62 3.93 5.49 3.44
CA ILE A 62 5.31 5.92 3.15
C ILE A 62 5.80 6.94 4.17
N ASP A 63 4.98 7.96 4.46
CA ASP A 63 5.34 9.04 5.39
C ASP A 63 5.57 8.52 6.82
N GLY A 64 5.00 7.36 7.16
CA GLY A 64 5.18 6.69 8.45
C GLY A 64 6.35 5.71 8.51
N LEU A 65 7.11 5.52 7.43
CA LEU A 65 8.29 4.66 7.45
C LEU A 65 9.43 5.34 8.18
N PRO A 66 10.19 4.62 9.03
CA PRO A 66 11.42 5.17 9.57
C PRO A 66 12.39 5.48 8.41
N ASP A 67 13.03 6.64 8.46
CA ASP A 67 14.15 6.95 7.57
C ASP A 67 15.19 5.83 7.68
N ALA A 68 15.55 5.24 6.55
CA ALA A 68 16.46 4.10 6.44
C ALA A 68 17.93 4.48 6.68
#